data_AF-A0A392NTA7-F1
#
_entry.id   AF-A0A392NTA7-F1
#
_cell.length_a   1.000
_cell.length_b   1.000
_cell.length_c   1.000
_cell.angle_alpha   90.00
_cell.angle_beta   90.00
_cell.angle_gamma   90.00
#
_symmetry.space_group_name_H-M   'P 1'
#
loop_
_entity.id
_entity.type
_entity.pdbx_description
1 polymer ?
#
loop_
_entity_poly.entity_id
_entity_poly.type
_entity_poly.pdbx_seq_one_letter_code
_entity_poly.pdbx_strand_id
1 'polypeptide(L)' 'MLKHKGTYEIISPEDIGLERSNEAGIVLGKLSGRHALRKRLEELGYELKDDQVQTLFWRFKAVAEQKK' A
#
# COMPACT_ATOMS: atom_id res chain seq x y z
N MET A 1 4.61 6.24 -0.77
CA MET A 1 5.84 5.42 -0.75
C MET A 1 6.27 5.11 0.68
N LEU A 2 6.89 3.95 0.89
CA LEU A 2 7.05 3.37 2.23
C LEU A 2 8.38 3.71 2.92
N LYS A 3 9.44 3.98 2.15
CA LYS A 3 10.76 4.35 2.70
C LYS A 3 11.22 5.75 2.27
N HIS A 4 11.43 5.99 0.98
CA HIS A 4 11.91 7.29 0.46
C HIS A 4 11.25 7.64 -0.87
N LYS A 5 10.42 8.70 -0.94
CA LYS A 5 9.66 9.09 -2.15
C LYS A 5 10.53 9.20 -3.44
N GLY A 6 11.77 9.68 -3.31
CA GLY A 6 12.71 9.82 -4.44
C GLY A 6 13.12 8.51 -5.15
N THR A 7 12.83 7.33 -4.60
CA THR A 7 13.17 6.05 -5.26
C THR A 7 12.36 5.80 -6.54
N TYR A 8 11.12 6.30 -6.61
CA TYR A 8 10.25 6.10 -7.78
C TYR A 8 9.66 7.40 -8.33
N GLU A 9 9.89 8.53 -7.67
CA GLU A 9 9.33 9.83 -8.04
C GLU A 9 10.47 10.85 -8.17
N ILE A 10 10.62 11.45 -9.35
CA ILE A 10 11.66 12.45 -9.62
C ILE A 10 11.25 13.88 -9.25
N ILE A 11 9.94 14.13 -9.07
CA ILE A 11 9.34 15.42 -8.72
C ILE A 11 8.23 15.21 -7.68
N SER A 12 7.94 16.24 -6.88
CA SER A 12 6.83 16.18 -5.92
C SER A 12 5.50 16.41 -6.66
N PRO A 13 4.47 15.58 -6.44
CA PRO A 13 3.14 15.81 -7.01
C PRO A 13 2.55 17.16 -6.62
N GLU A 14 2.88 17.64 -5.42
CA GLU A 14 2.38 18.90 -4.89
C GLU A 14 2.88 20.09 -5.74
N ASP A 15 4.08 19.99 -6.33
CA ASP A 15 4.67 21.02 -7.19
C ASP A 15 3.89 21.23 -8.51
N ILE A 16 3.10 20.22 -8.92
CA ILE A 16 2.24 20.26 -10.11
C ILE A 16 0.75 20.27 -9.76
N GLY A 17 0.39 20.45 -8.48
CA GLY A 17 -0.99 20.46 -8.00
C GLY A 17 -1.70 19.11 -8.05
N LEU A 18 -0.96 17.99 -8.09
CA LEU A 18 -1.54 16.65 -8.11
C LEU A 18 -1.84 16.16 -6.69
N GLU A 19 -3.13 16.07 -6.35
CA GLU A 19 -3.57 15.48 -5.09
C GLU A 19 -3.58 13.95 -5.14
N ARG A 20 -3.13 13.32 -4.05
CA ARG A 20 -3.13 11.86 -3.91
C ARG A 20 -4.35 11.40 -3.14
N SER A 21 -4.81 10.20 -3.46
CA SER A 21 -5.86 9.50 -2.72
C SER A 21 -5.46 9.12 -1.29
N ASN A 22 -4.15 9.05 -0.99
CA ASN A 22 -3.58 9.00 0.36
C ASN A 22 -2.14 9.54 0.32
N GLU A 23 -1.56 9.87 1.48
CA GLU A 23 -0.19 10.41 1.60
C GLU A 23 0.84 9.56 0.85
N ALA A 24 0.63 8.24 0.85
CA ALA A 24 1.51 7.29 0.20
C ALA A 24 1.29 7.16 -1.32
N GLY A 25 0.15 7.58 -1.87
CA GLY A 25 -0.29 7.31 -3.25
C GLY A 25 -0.43 5.82 -3.58
N ILE A 26 -0.50 4.93 -2.58
CA ILE A 26 -0.47 3.49 -2.79
C ILE A 26 -1.89 2.96 -2.93
N VAL A 27 -2.18 2.36 -4.09
CA VAL A 27 -3.39 1.57 -4.34
C VAL A 27 -3.08 0.10 -4.09
N LEU A 28 -3.95 -0.58 -3.35
CA LEU A 28 -3.83 -2.02 -3.12
C LEU A 28 -4.47 -2.79 -4.28
N GLY A 29 -3.69 -3.68 -4.89
CA GLY A 29 -4.13 -4.57 -5.95
C GLY A 29 -3.25 -5.82 -6.06
N LYS A 30 -3.37 -6.54 -7.17
CA LYS A 30 -2.65 -7.80 -7.41
C LYS A 30 -1.14 -7.68 -7.23
N LEU A 31 -0.53 -6.56 -7.61
CA LEU A 31 0.93 -6.37 -7.54
C LEU A 31 1.41 -5.84 -6.18
N SER A 32 0.50 -5.55 -5.25
CA SER A 32 0.87 -5.03 -3.94
C SER A 32 1.54 -6.11 -3.09
N GLY A 33 2.64 -5.74 -2.44
CA GLY A 33 3.38 -6.59 -1.51
C GLY A 33 2.91 -6.45 -0.05
N ARG A 34 3.48 -7.29 0.83
CA ARG A 34 3.17 -7.31 2.28
C ARG A 34 3.35 -5.98 2.98
N HIS A 35 4.40 -5.24 2.63
CA HIS A 35 4.70 -3.96 3.28
C HIS A 35 3.64 -2.89 2.98
N ALA A 36 3.11 -2.87 1.74
CA ALA A 36 2.01 -1.99 1.36
C ALA A 36 0.71 -2.37 2.08
N LEU A 37 0.42 -3.67 2.17
CA LEU A 37 -0.75 -4.17 2.90
C LEU A 37 -0.67 -3.81 4.39
N ARG A 38 0.49 -4.02 5.03
CA ARG A 38 0.71 -3.69 6.45
C ARG A 38 0.48 -2.21 6.72
N LYS A 39 1.15 -1.33 5.97
CA LYS A 39 0.98 0.12 6.18
C LYS A 39 -0.48 0.54 6.03
N ARG A 40 -1.19 -0.02 5.05
CA ARG A 40 -2.61 0.29 4.87
C ARG A 40 -3.48 -0.18 6.05
N LEU A 41 -3.14 -1.31 6.66
CA LEU A 41 -3.84 -1.81 7.84
C LEU A 41 -3.56 -0.94 9.06
N GLU A 42 -2.31 -0.49 9.22
CA GLU A 42 -1.92 0.47 10.26
C GLU A 42 -2.66 1.82 10.10
N GLU A 43 -2.75 2.34 8.87
CA GLU A 43 -3.55 3.56 8.55
C GLU A 43 -5.04 3.41 8.88
N LEU A 44 -5.55 2.18 8.85
CA LEU A 44 -6.94 1.86 9.21
C LEU A 44 -7.11 1.56 10.71
N GLY A 45 -6.02 1.62 11.51
CA GLY A 45 -6.04 1.37 12.95
C GLY A 45 -5.94 -0.12 13.34
N TYR A 46 -5.53 -1.00 12.44
CA TYR A 46 -5.30 -2.41 12.73
C TYR A 46 -3.83 -2.69 13.03
N GLU A 47 -3.55 -3.13 14.25
CA GLU A 47 -2.25 -3.70 14.61
C GLU A 47 -2.30 -5.22 14.47
N LEU A 48 -1.52 -5.75 13.53
CA LEU A 48 -1.42 -7.18 13.29
C LEU A 48 0.02 -7.64 13.49
N LYS A 49 0.17 -8.82 14.09
CA LYS A 49 1.47 -9.49 14.18
C LYS A 49 1.92 -10.01 12.81
N ASP A 50 3.22 -10.26 12.66
CA ASP A 50 3.83 -10.69 11.39
C ASP A 50 3.18 -11.97 10.81
N ASP A 51 2.82 -12.93 11.64
CA ASP A 51 2.14 -14.17 11.28
C ASP A 51 0.71 -13.92 10.76
N GLN A 52 0.01 -12.99 11.39
CA GLN A 52 -1.34 -12.59 10.97
C GLN A 52 -1.30 -11.85 9.64
N VAL A 53 -0.33 -10.94 9.44
CA VAL A 53 -0.12 -10.24 8.17
C VAL A 53 0.21 -11.23 7.06
N GLN A 54 1.03 -12.24 7.33
CA GLN A 54 1.38 -13.27 6.36
C GLN A 54 0.14 -14.07 5.92
N THR A 55 -0.71 -14.48 6.86
CA THR A 55 -1.95 -15.20 6.55
C THR A 55 -2.93 -14.32 5.76
N LEU A 56 -3.10 -13.08 6.20
CA LEU A 56 -3.97 -12.11 5.55
C LEU A 56 -3.49 -11.77 4.13
N PHE A 57 -2.18 -11.71 3.91
CA PHE A 57 -1.59 -11.43 2.60
C PHE A 57 -2.03 -12.42 1.52
N TRP A 58 -2.08 -13.73 1.84
CA TRP A 58 -2.55 -14.73 0.89
C TRP A 58 -4.04 -14.61 0.58
N ARG A 59 -4.86 -14.28 1.59
CA ARG A 59 -6.29 -14.00 1.38
C ARG A 59 -6.51 -12.74 0.55
N PHE A 60 -5.74 -11.69 0.83
CA PHE A 60 -5.72 -10.46 0.05
C PHE A 60 -5.38 -10.75 -1.42
N LYS A 61 -4.34 -11.55 -1.68
CA LYS A 61 -3.94 -11.93 -3.05
C LYS A 61 -5.02 -12.70 -3.79
N ALA A 62 -5.73 -13.60 -3.11
CA ALA A 62 -6.84 -14.34 -3.71
C ALA A 62 -7.99 -13.42 -4.14
N VAL A 63 -8.35 -12.43 -3.31
CA VAL A 63 -9.39 -11.45 -3.64
C VAL A 63 -8.94 -10.47 -4.72
N ALA A 64 -7.69 -10.01 -4.65
CA ALA A 64 -7.12 -9.06 -5.61
C ALA A 64 -6.94 -9.66 -7.02
N GLU A 65 -6.86 -10.99 -7.14
CA GLU A 65 -6.86 -11.69 -8.43
C GLU A 65 -8.26 -11.69 -9.08
N GLN A 66 -9.31 -11.73 -8.26
CA GLN A 66 -10.70 -11.82 -8.72
C GLN A 66 -11.29 -10.46 -9.10
N LYS A 67 -10.83 -9.39 -8.46
CA LYS A 67 -11.25 -8.02 -8.77
C LYS A 67 -10.31 -7.43 -9.83
N LYS A 68 -10.73 -7.50 -11.11
CA LYS A 68 -10.13 -6.75 -12.21
C LYS A 68 -10.61 -5.30 -12.20
#